data_AF-A0A2G6GJZ8-F1
#
_entry.id   AF-A0A2G6GJZ8-F1
#
_cell.length_a   1.000
_cell.length_b   1.000
_cell.length_c   1.000
_cell.angle_alpha   90.00
_cell.angle_beta   90.00
_cell.angle_gamma   90.00
#
_symmetry.space_group_name_H-M   'P 1'
#
loop_
_entity.id
_entity.type
_entity.pdbx_description
1 polymer ?
#
loop_
_entity_poly.entity_id
_entity_poly.type
_entity_poly.pdbx_seq_one_letter_code
_entity_poly.pdbx_strand_id
1 'polypeptide(L)' 'MSTTFINKNGKKVERTKCEIYTRVMGYHRPVTSFNIGKKSEFYSRNYFKENNENKEFTKEFDC' A
#
# COMPACT_ATOMS: atom_id res chain seq x y z
N MET A 1 -3.19 23.59 1.16
CA MET A 1 -2.80 23.03 2.47
C MET A 1 -1.29 22.81 2.44
N SER A 2 -0.54 23.64 3.17
CA SER A 2 0.93 23.74 3.06
C SER A 2 1.62 22.49 3.65
N THR A 3 2.39 21.79 2.84
CA THR A 3 3.12 20.53 3.14
C THR A 3 4.39 20.75 3.95
N THR A 4 4.38 21.72 4.87
CA THR A 4 5.56 22.01 5.67
C THR A 4 5.52 21.31 7.02
N PHE A 5 6.54 20.52 7.32
CA PHE A 5 6.74 19.86 8.61
C PHE A 5 7.96 20.45 9.31
N ILE A 6 7.91 20.45 10.64
CA ILE A 6 9.06 20.84 11.46
C ILE A 6 9.85 19.56 11.76
N ASN A 7 11.12 19.53 11.35
CA ASN A 7 12.02 18.42 11.68
C ASN A 7 12.45 18.52 13.16
N LYS A 8 13.06 17.46 13.72
CA LYS A 8 13.50 17.37 15.12
C LYS A 8 14.38 18.55 15.58
N ASN A 9 15.05 19.22 14.64
CA ASN A 9 15.93 20.38 14.88
C ASN A 9 15.20 21.73 14.76
N GLY A 10 13.86 21.76 14.73
CA GLY A 10 13.08 23.01 14.62
C GLY A 10 13.04 23.64 13.22
N LYS A 11 13.68 23.03 12.22
CA LYS A 11 13.70 23.53 10.84
C LYS A 11 12.41 23.18 10.11
N LYS A 12 11.80 24.19 9.47
CA LYS A 12 10.63 24.05 8.59
C LYS A 12 11.09 23.50 7.23
N VAL A 13 10.60 22.32 6.84
CA VAL A 13 11.00 21.58 5.64
C VAL A 13 9.78 21.24 4.79
N GLU A 14 9.89 21.38 3.47
CA GLU A 14 8.85 20.96 2.52
C GLU A 14 9.00 19.48 2.17
N ARG A 15 7.88 18.74 2.14
CA ARG A 15 7.89 17.32 1.75
C ARG A 15 7.63 17.15 0.26
N THR A 16 8.40 16.28 -0.37
CA THR A 16 8.03 15.66 -1.64
C THR A 16 6.95 14.61 -1.40
N LYS A 17 5.92 14.61 -2.25
CA LYS A 17 4.85 13.60 -2.17
C LYS A 17 5.37 12.26 -2.69
N CYS A 18 5.22 11.20 -1.91
CA CYS A 18 5.53 9.85 -2.38
C CYS A 18 4.43 9.36 -3.34
N GLU A 19 4.85 8.80 -4.47
CA GLU A 19 3.95 8.11 -5.39
C GLU A 19 3.80 6.65 -4.99
N ILE A 20 2.56 6.18 -4.95
CA ILE A 20 2.24 4.79 -4.58
C ILE A 20 1.85 4.06 -5.86
N TYR A 21 2.51 2.93 -6.11
CA TYR A 21 2.25 2.06 -7.26
C TYR A 21 1.63 0.75 -6.79
N THR A 22 0.72 0.20 -7.59
CA THR A 22 0.09 -1.09 -7.30
C THR A 22 -0.04 -1.93 -8.56
N ARG A 23 -0.18 -3.25 -8.39
CA ARG A 23 -0.30 -4.20 -9.50
C ARG A 23 -1.71 -4.19 -10.08
N VAL A 24 -1.80 -3.90 -11.37
CA VAL A 24 -3.04 -3.94 -12.16
C VAL A 24 -2.84 -4.90 -13.33
N MET A 25 -3.54 -6.03 -13.32
CA MET A 25 -3.57 -7.00 -14.43
C MET A 25 -2.19 -7.40 -14.99
N GLY A 26 -1.12 -7.35 -14.19
CA GLY A 26 0.23 -7.77 -14.59
C GLY A 26 1.29 -6.67 -14.62
N TYR A 27 0.93 -5.38 -14.57
CA TYR A 27 1.90 -4.27 -14.54
C TYR A 27 1.69 -3.34 -13.33
N HIS A 28 2.69 -2.51 -13.04
CA HIS A 28 2.62 -1.50 -11.98
C HIS A 28 2.02 -0.21 -12.51
N ARG A 29 0.96 0.28 -11.85
CA ARG A 29 0.29 1.53 -12.19
C ARG A 29 0.23 2.45 -10.96
N PRO A 30 0.47 3.76 -11.10
CA PRO A 30 0.35 4.69 -9.98
C PRO A 30 -1.11 4.81 -9.53
N VAL A 31 -1.35 4.68 -8.23
CA VAL A 31 -2.68 4.75 -7.60
C VAL A 31 -3.33 6.13 -7.82
N THR A 32 -2.50 7.18 -7.93
CA THR A 32 -2.95 8.54 -8.26
C THR A 32 -3.68 8.63 -9.60
N SER A 33 -3.42 7.70 -10.53
CA SER A 33 -4.04 7.67 -11.86
C SER A 33 -5.37 6.90 -11.94
N PHE A 34 -5.93 6.48 -10.79
CA PHE A 34 -7.16 5.68 -10.77
C PHE A 34 -8.40 6.56 -10.96
N ASN A 35 -9.26 6.19 -11.92
CA ASN A 35 -10.60 6.75 -12.06
C ASN A 35 -11.56 6.16 -11.00
N ILE A 36 -12.78 6.69 -10.92
CA ILE A 36 -13.77 6.29 -9.91
C ILE A 36 -14.10 4.79 -10.00
N GLY A 37 -14.31 4.26 -11.22
CA GLY A 37 -14.58 2.84 -11.42
C GLY A 37 -13.44 1.94 -10.95
N LYS A 38 -12.19 2.30 -11.27
CA LYS A 38 -11.01 1.53 -10.83
C LYS A 38 -10.81 1.59 -9.32
N LYS A 39 -11.13 2.71 -8.68
CA LYS A 39 -11.13 2.81 -7.21
C LYS A 39 -12.15 1.85 -6.61
N SER A 40 -13.39 1.84 -7.12
CA SER A 40 -14.43 0.92 -6.65
C SER A 40 -14.02 -0.54 -6.81
N GLU A 41 -13.50 -0.94 -7.97
CA GLU A 41 -12.98 -2.31 -8.19
C GLU A 41 -11.82 -2.63 -7.24
N PHE A 42 -10.89 -1.69 -7.02
CA PHE A 42 -9.75 -1.90 -6.13
C PHE A 42 -10.19 -2.11 -4.68
N TYR A 43 -11.17 -1.35 -4.19
CA TYR A 43 -11.71 -1.48 -2.83
C TYR A 43 -12.54 -2.75 -2.64
N SER A 44 -13.11 -3.31 -3.70
CA SER A 44 -13.84 -4.58 -3.63
C SER A 44 -12.95 -5.83 -3.74
N ARG A 45 -11.62 -5.68 -3.85
CA ARG A 45 -10.69 -6.82 -3.91
C ARG A 45 -10.57 -7.48 -2.54
N ASN A 46 -10.75 -8.79 -2.51
CA ASN A 46 -10.48 -9.60 -1.32
C ASN A 46 -9.01 -10.03 -1.32
N TYR A 47 -8.31 -9.69 -0.24
CA TYR A 47 -6.94 -10.12 -0.02
C TYR A 47 -6.94 -11.48 0.66
N PHE A 48 -6.04 -12.36 0.20
CA PHE A 48 -5.73 -13.55 0.97
C PHE A 48 -5.23 -13.11 2.35
N LYS A 49 -5.86 -13.66 3.38
CA LYS A 49 -5.37 -13.61 4.74
C LYS A 49 -5.04 -15.05 5.10
N GLU A 50 -3.81 -15.29 5.49
CA GLU A 50 -3.42 -16.59 5.99
C GLU A 50 -4.28 -16.90 7.24
N ASN A 51 -5.02 -18.01 7.19
CA ASN A 51 -5.74 -18.49 8.35
C ASN A 51 -4.74 -19.16 9.31
N ASN A 52 -4.82 -18.80 10.58
CA ASN A 52 -4.07 -19.42 11.68
C ASN A 52 -4.38 -20.92 11.90
N GLU A 53 -5.20 -21.53 11.05
CA GLU A 53 -5.65 -22.92 11.14
C GLU A 53 -4.59 -23.90 10.64
N ASN A 54 -3.75 -23.50 9.68
CA ASN A 54 -2.66 -24.32 9.15
C ASN A 54 -1.32 -24.12 9.87
N LYS A 55 -1.34 -23.66 11.14
CA LYS A 55 -0.12 -23.43 11.95
C LYS A 55 0.76 -24.67 12.09
N GLU A 56 0.17 -25.86 12.09
CA GLU A 56 0.96 -27.10 12.18
C GLU A 56 1.65 -27.43 10.86
N PHE A 57 0.95 -27.24 9.73
CA PHE A 57 1.51 -27.46 8.40
C PHE A 57 2.62 -26.46 8.06
N THR A 58 2.47 -25.17 8.41
CA THR A 58 3.54 -24.19 8.17
C THR A 58 4.78 -24.49 8.99
N LYS A 59 4.66 -24.80 10.28
CA LYS A 59 5.80 -25.20 11.13
C LYS A 59 6.55 -26.44 10.65
N GLU A 60 5.86 -27.40 10.05
CA GLU A 60 6.46 -28.65 9.58
C GLU A 60 7.26 -28.46 8.28
N PHE A 61 6.92 -27.45 7.49
CA PHE A 61 7.56 -27.16 6.20
C PHE A 61 8.26 -25.79 6.13
N ASP A 62 8.46 -25.12 7.28
CA ASP A 62 9.06 -23.78 7.35
C ASP A 62 10.53 -23.77 6.90
N CYS A 63 10.78 -23.01 5.83
CA CYS A 63 12.01 -22.25 5.65
C CYS A 63 12.04 -21.04 6.60
#